data_AF-A0A6G3XVT4-F1
#
_entry.id   AF-A0A6G3XVT4-F1
#
_cell.length_a   1.000
_cell.length_b   1.000
_cell.length_c   1.000
_cell.angle_alpha   90.00
_cell.angle_beta   90.00
_cell.angle_gamma   90.00
#
_symmetry.space_group_name_H-M   'P 1'
#
loop_
_entity.id
_entity.type
_entity.pdbx_description
1 polymer ?
#
loop_
_entity_poly.entity_id
_entity_poly.type
_entity_poly.pdbx_seq_one_letter_code
_entity_poly.pdbx_strand_id
1 'polypeptide(L)'
;EREGFRKVHVLRTEEEAGSAEVVLERRYNDLRHLTGPFDIIGDIHGCRSELDTLLDKLGYVDGAHPEGRTAVFVGDLVDRGPDSPGVLRRVMSMVSAGNALCVPGNHENKLGRYLAGRKVQLTHGLAET
;
A
#
# COMPACT_ATOMS: atom_id res chain seq x y z
N GLU A 1 13.70 -14.91 -1.69
CA GLU A 1 14.22 -13.92 -0.72
C GLU A 1 14.40 -14.60 0.63
N ARG A 2 15.49 -14.33 1.34
CA ARG A 2 15.55 -14.66 2.78
C ARG A 2 14.60 -13.69 3.48
N GLU A 3 13.58 -14.17 4.17
CA GLU A 3 12.79 -13.33 5.06
C GLU A 3 13.76 -12.67 6.06
N GLY A 4 13.96 -11.37 5.92
CA GLY A 4 14.79 -10.59 6.82
C GLY A 4 14.09 -10.38 8.16
N PHE A 5 14.84 -9.98 9.18
CA PHE A 5 14.26 -9.56 10.45
C PHE A 5 13.54 -8.21 10.28
N ARG A 6 12.24 -8.14 10.64
CA ARG A 6 11.44 -6.90 10.58
C ARG A 6 11.90 -5.86 11.60
N LYS A 7 12.25 -6.31 12.79
CA LYS A 7 12.77 -5.48 13.88
C LYS A 7 14.06 -6.12 14.38
N VAL A 8 15.08 -5.31 14.60
CA VAL A 8 16.34 -5.72 15.21
C VAL A 8 16.52 -4.86 16.46
N HIS A 9 16.54 -5.51 17.62
CA HIS A 9 16.82 -4.87 18.89
C HIS A 9 18.24 -5.24 19.31
N VAL A 10 19.05 -4.24 19.64
CA VAL A 10 20.44 -4.42 20.08
C VAL A 10 20.53 -3.92 21.52
N LEU A 11 20.66 -4.86 22.45
CA LEU A 11 20.86 -4.61 23.87
C LEU A 11 22.37 -4.54 24.15
N ARG A 12 22.82 -3.48 24.82
CA ARG A 12 24.25 -3.16 25.01
C ARG A 12 24.73 -3.27 26.45
N THR A 13 23.84 -3.40 27.42
CA THR A 13 24.18 -3.51 28.85
C THR A 13 23.47 -4.70 29.51
N GLU A 14 24.00 -5.13 30.65
CA GLU A 14 23.36 -6.19 31.46
C GLU A 14 21.99 -5.74 31.99
N GLU A 15 21.83 -4.46 32.32
CA GLU A 15 20.54 -3.89 32.75
C GLU A 15 19.50 -3.94 31.63
N GLU A 16 19.86 -3.51 30.41
CA GLU A 16 18.99 -3.59 29.23
C GLU A 16 18.60 -5.03 28.91
N ALA A 17 19.53 -5.98 29.07
CA ALA A 17 19.26 -7.41 28.90
C ALA A 17 18.35 -7.95 30.01
N GLY A 18 18.57 -7.52 31.25
CA GLY A 18 17.81 -7.95 32.42
C GLY A 18 16.36 -7.45 32.46
N SER A 19 16.09 -6.28 31.86
CA SER A 19 14.74 -5.71 31.77
C SER A 19 14.03 -5.99 30.45
N ALA A 20 14.64 -6.73 29.51
CA ALA A 20 14.03 -6.99 28.20
C ALA A 20 12.94 -8.06 28.29
N GLU A 21 11.82 -7.81 27.60
CA GLU A 21 10.70 -8.75 27.51
C GLU A 21 10.47 -9.22 26.07
N VAL A 22 10.11 -10.50 25.92
CA VAL A 22 9.65 -11.04 24.65
C VAL A 22 8.12 -11.01 24.64
N VAL A 23 7.57 -10.15 23.79
CA VAL A 23 6.12 -10.01 23.62
C VAL A 23 5.66 -10.53 22.27
N LEU A 24 4.45 -11.09 22.23
CA LEU A 24 3.81 -11.48 20.98
C LEU A 24 3.16 -10.27 20.32
N GLU A 25 3.63 -9.92 19.13
CA GLU A 25 3.02 -8.89 18.29
C GLU A 25 2.27 -9.52 17.12
N ARG A 26 1.17 -8.91 16.69
CA ARG A 26 0.51 -9.27 15.44
C ARG A 26 1.48 -9.04 14.27
N ARG A 27 1.42 -9.91 13.27
CA ARG A 27 2.12 -9.66 12.00
C ARG A 27 1.61 -8.36 11.39
N TYR A 28 2.48 -7.65 10.67
CA TYR A 28 2.10 -6.38 10.01
C TYR A 28 0.83 -6.51 9.17
N ASN A 29 0.73 -7.61 8.44
CA ASN A 29 -0.37 -7.94 7.55
C ASN A 29 -1.52 -8.70 8.25
N ASP A 30 -1.46 -8.92 9.57
CA ASP A 30 -2.58 -9.45 10.33
C ASP A 30 -3.55 -8.33 10.71
N LEU A 31 -4.41 -8.00 9.75
CA LEU A 31 -5.44 -6.99 9.88
C LEU A 31 -6.81 -7.56 10.26
N ARG A 32 -6.87 -8.78 10.83
CA ARG A 32 -8.16 -9.45 11.19
C ARG A 32 -8.99 -8.70 12.24
N HIS A 33 -8.42 -7.70 12.90
CA HIS A 33 -9.12 -6.83 13.83
C HIS A 33 -9.92 -5.73 13.13
N LEU A 34 -9.63 -5.45 11.84
CA LEU A 34 -10.42 -4.54 11.02
C LEU A 34 -11.62 -5.32 10.46
N THR A 35 -12.82 -4.87 10.79
CA THR A 35 -14.08 -5.54 10.41
C THR A 35 -14.85 -4.81 9.31
N GLY A 36 -14.33 -3.68 8.83
CA GLY A 36 -14.98 -2.84 7.82
C GLY A 36 -16.02 -1.88 8.40
N PRO A 37 -16.92 -1.33 7.56
CA PRO A 37 -17.19 -1.74 6.18
C PRO A 37 -16.06 -1.46 5.19
N PHE A 38 -15.89 -2.32 4.19
CA PHE A 38 -14.84 -2.20 3.17
C PHE A 38 -15.40 -1.96 1.77
N ASP A 39 -14.71 -1.14 0.99
CA ASP A 39 -14.86 -1.03 -0.46
C ASP A 39 -13.61 -1.61 -1.13
N ILE A 40 -13.75 -2.76 -1.78
CA ILE A 40 -12.62 -3.43 -2.45
C ILE A 40 -12.53 -2.93 -3.89
N ILE A 41 -11.41 -2.28 -4.22
CA ILE A 41 -11.17 -1.60 -5.49
C ILE A 41 -10.11 -2.37 -6.26
N GLY A 42 -10.45 -2.75 -7.51
CA GLY A 42 -9.60 -3.48 -8.44
C GLY A 42 -8.45 -2.64 -9.03
N ASP A 43 -7.81 -3.20 -10.06
CA ASP A 43 -6.71 -2.60 -10.79
C ASP A 43 -7.07 -1.22 -11.33
N ILE A 44 -6.20 -0.24 -11.13
CA ILE A 44 -6.43 1.16 -11.52
C ILE A 44 -5.61 1.52 -12.74
N HIS A 45 -4.37 1.02 -12.82
CA HIS A 45 -3.48 1.22 -13.96
C HIS A 45 -3.42 2.67 -14.44
N GLY A 46 -3.09 3.62 -13.56
CA GLY A 46 -2.95 5.03 -13.93
C GLY A 46 -4.24 5.77 -14.33
N CYS A 47 -5.41 5.14 -14.26
CA CYS A 47 -6.71 5.74 -14.59
C CYS A 47 -7.23 6.64 -13.46
N ARG A 48 -6.59 7.81 -13.28
CA ARG A 48 -6.90 8.73 -12.17
C ARG A 48 -8.32 9.28 -12.22
N SER A 49 -8.82 9.64 -13.39
CA SER A 49 -10.19 10.16 -13.58
C SER A 49 -11.25 9.16 -13.14
N GLU A 50 -11.07 7.90 -13.50
CA GLU A 50 -11.96 6.79 -13.19
C GLU A 50 -11.91 6.46 -11.69
N LEU A 51 -10.72 6.51 -11.09
CA LEU A 51 -10.57 6.38 -9.64
C LEU A 51 -11.34 7.49 -8.90
N ASP A 52 -11.15 8.76 -9.26
CA ASP A 52 -11.85 9.87 -8.60
C ASP A 52 -13.37 9.74 -8.80
N THR A 53 -13.83 9.41 -10.01
CA THR A 53 -15.24 9.16 -10.31
C THR A 53 -15.83 8.02 -9.46
N LEU A 54 -15.06 6.94 -9.27
CA LEU A 54 -15.47 5.80 -8.45
C LEU A 54 -15.57 6.20 -6.97
N LEU A 55 -14.57 6.90 -6.45
CA LEU A 55 -14.55 7.37 -5.06
C LEU A 55 -15.72 8.32 -4.78
N ASP A 56 -16.01 9.23 -5.70
CA ASP A 56 -17.16 10.14 -5.61
C ASP A 56 -18.48 9.36 -5.58
N LYS A 57 -18.63 8.37 -6.47
CA LYS A 57 -19.82 7.50 -6.52
C LYS A 57 -19.99 6.68 -5.24
N LEU A 58 -18.88 6.27 -4.62
CA LEU A 58 -18.87 5.56 -3.34
C LEU A 58 -19.07 6.50 -2.14
N GLY A 59 -19.09 7.83 -2.32
CA GLY A 59 -19.34 8.80 -1.26
C GLY A 59 -18.09 9.24 -0.47
N TYR A 60 -16.89 8.99 -0.99
CA TYR A 60 -15.66 9.49 -0.37
C TYR A 60 -15.51 11.00 -0.62
N VAL A 61 -15.16 11.73 0.42
CA VAL A 61 -14.84 13.16 0.38
C VAL A 61 -13.42 13.34 0.87
N ASP A 62 -12.56 13.95 0.06
CA ASP A 62 -11.13 14.14 0.34
C ASP A 62 -10.40 12.85 0.79
N GLY A 63 -10.85 11.70 0.27
CA GLY A 63 -10.27 10.40 0.58
C GLY A 63 -10.75 9.76 1.89
N ALA A 64 -11.77 10.32 2.55
CA ALA A 64 -12.43 9.73 3.71
C ALA A 64 -13.91 9.46 3.41
N HIS A 65 -14.48 8.39 3.96
CA HIS A 65 -15.92 8.15 3.84
C HIS A 65 -16.63 8.60 5.14
N PRO A 66 -17.72 9.40 5.07
CA PRO A 66 -18.38 9.94 6.27
C PRO A 66 -18.94 8.88 7.22
N GLU A 67 -19.28 7.71 6.69
CA GLU A 67 -19.74 6.55 7.47
C GLU A 67 -18.59 5.64 7.97
N GLY A 68 -17.33 6.07 7.84
CA GLY A 68 -16.17 5.30 8.31
C GLY A 68 -15.84 4.04 7.50
N ARG A 69 -16.25 3.98 6.22
CA ARG A 69 -15.84 2.92 5.30
C ARG A 69 -14.34 3.04 4.99
N THR A 70 -13.69 1.91 4.79
CA THR A 70 -12.28 1.84 4.41
C THR A 70 -12.12 1.33 2.98
N ALA A 71 -11.42 2.08 2.14
CA ALA A 71 -11.06 1.63 0.80
C ALA A 71 -9.94 0.58 0.86
N VAL A 72 -10.06 -0.50 0.09
CA VAL A 72 -9.04 -1.55 0.00
C VAL A 72 -8.62 -1.71 -1.46
N PHE A 73 -7.43 -1.21 -1.78
CA PHE A 73 -6.86 -1.32 -3.12
C PHE A 73 -6.10 -2.64 -3.26
N VAL A 74 -6.42 -3.41 -4.31
CA VAL A 74 -5.85 -4.77 -4.52
C VAL A 74 -4.56 -4.81 -5.35
N GLY A 75 -4.00 -3.64 -5.67
CA GLY A 75 -2.74 -3.49 -6.41
C GLY A 75 -2.93 -2.95 -7.82
N ASP A 76 -1.87 -3.00 -8.63
CA ASP A 76 -1.84 -2.56 -10.02
C ASP A 76 -2.38 -1.14 -10.21
N LEU A 77 -1.79 -0.23 -9.45
CA LEU A 77 -2.04 1.21 -9.44
C LEU A 77 -1.36 1.92 -10.62
N VAL A 78 -0.24 1.37 -11.09
CA VAL A 78 0.64 1.98 -12.12
C VAL A 78 0.54 1.26 -13.47
N ASP A 79 1.20 1.83 -14.49
CA ASP A 79 1.28 1.39 -15.89
C ASP A 79 -0.03 1.56 -16.68
N ARG A 80 0.08 1.65 -18.01
CA ARG A 80 -0.99 1.72 -19.05
C ARG A 80 -1.82 3.00 -19.09
N GLY A 81 -2.30 3.49 -17.96
CA GLY A 81 -3.12 4.70 -17.92
C GLY A 81 -2.30 5.98 -17.88
N PRO A 82 -2.97 7.12 -18.09
CA PRO A 82 -2.31 8.40 -18.36
C PRO A 82 -1.71 9.08 -17.11
N ASP A 83 -2.05 8.67 -15.88
CA ASP A 83 -1.65 9.38 -14.66
C ASP A 83 -1.32 8.44 -13.48
N SER A 84 -0.33 7.56 -13.68
CA SER A 84 0.24 6.74 -12.60
C SER A 84 0.70 7.58 -11.39
N PRO A 85 1.43 8.72 -11.54
CA PRO A 85 1.84 9.52 -10.39
C PRO A 85 0.67 10.13 -9.60
N GLY A 86 -0.42 10.52 -10.28
CA GLY A 86 -1.63 11.03 -9.64
C GLY A 86 -2.38 9.95 -8.89
N VAL A 87 -2.50 8.74 -9.44
CA VAL A 87 -3.08 7.59 -8.73
C VAL A 87 -2.26 7.28 -7.48
N LEU A 88 -0.94 7.16 -7.60
CA LEU A 88 -0.06 6.89 -6.45
C LEU A 88 -0.22 7.95 -5.35
N ARG A 89 -0.19 9.24 -5.70
CA ARG A 89 -0.38 10.33 -4.71
C ARG A 89 -1.72 10.20 -3.97
N ARG A 90 -2.81 9.87 -4.67
CA ARG A 90 -4.15 9.71 -4.08
C ARG A 90 -4.22 8.51 -3.14
N VAL A 91 -3.76 7.35 -3.59
CA VAL A 91 -3.82 6.12 -2.78
C VAL A 91 -2.91 6.24 -1.57
N MET A 92 -1.69 6.74 -1.75
CA MET A 92 -0.76 6.97 -0.65
C MET A 92 -1.31 7.96 0.38
N SER A 93 -1.97 9.04 -0.04
CA SER A 93 -2.58 9.99 0.91
C SER A 93 -3.67 9.32 1.74
N MET A 94 -4.57 8.55 1.10
CA MET A 94 -5.64 7.82 1.81
C MET A 94 -5.10 6.80 2.80
N VAL A 95 -4.06 6.03 2.41
CA VAL A 95 -3.40 5.06 3.31
C VAL A 95 -2.72 5.77 4.47
N SER A 96 -2.00 6.87 4.21
CA SER A 96 -1.31 7.63 5.27
C SER A 96 -2.28 8.27 6.27
N ALA A 97 -3.49 8.62 5.83
CA ALA A 97 -4.57 9.13 6.67
C ALA A 97 -5.34 8.03 7.43
N GLY A 98 -5.05 6.75 7.19
CA GLY A 98 -5.78 5.62 7.80
C GLY A 98 -7.14 5.33 7.18
N ASN A 99 -7.48 5.94 6.04
CA ASN A 99 -8.76 5.77 5.35
C ASN A 99 -8.73 4.64 4.30
N ALA A 100 -7.55 4.09 4.02
CA ALA A 100 -7.39 3.01 3.06
C ALA A 100 -6.33 1.99 3.44
N LEU A 101 -6.47 0.80 2.87
CA LEU A 101 -5.46 -0.26 2.82
C LEU A 101 -5.04 -0.48 1.37
N CYS A 102 -3.80 -0.89 1.15
CA CYS A 102 -3.30 -1.21 -0.18
C CYS A 102 -2.37 -2.42 -0.11
N VAL A 103 -2.53 -3.37 -1.04
CA VAL A 103 -1.55 -4.42 -1.29
C VAL A 103 -0.81 -4.14 -2.60
N PRO A 104 0.48 -4.52 -2.72
CA PRO A 104 1.23 -4.32 -3.96
C PRO A 104 0.81 -5.34 -5.02
N GLY A 105 0.57 -4.86 -6.24
CA GLY A 105 0.40 -5.69 -7.43
C GLY A 105 1.72 -6.05 -8.10
N ASN A 106 1.66 -6.81 -9.19
CA ASN A 106 2.85 -7.18 -9.95
C ASN A 106 3.47 -5.98 -10.67
N HIS A 107 2.67 -4.99 -11.07
CA HIS A 107 3.15 -3.77 -11.69
C HIS A 107 3.96 -2.91 -10.71
N GLU A 108 3.48 -2.70 -9.48
CA GLU A 108 4.26 -2.00 -8.44
C GLU A 108 5.55 -2.74 -8.11
N ASN A 109 5.50 -4.07 -8.01
CA ASN A 109 6.69 -4.89 -7.76
C ASN A 109 7.73 -4.78 -8.88
N LYS A 110 7.29 -4.58 -10.13
CA LYS A 110 8.17 -4.38 -11.29
C LYS A 110 8.78 -2.97 -11.27
N LEU A 111 7.96 -1.94 -11.06
CA LEU A 111 8.41 -0.56 -10.93
C LEU A 111 9.42 -0.40 -9.78
N GLY A 112 9.15 -0.98 -8.61
CA GLY A 112 10.06 -0.95 -7.47
C GLY A 112 11.42 -1.59 -7.77
N ARG A 113 11.45 -2.68 -8.54
CA ARG A 113 12.72 -3.30 -9.00
C ARG A 113 13.47 -2.39 -9.96
N TYR A 114 12.77 -1.73 -10.88
CA TYR A 114 13.37 -0.76 -11.81
C TYR A 114 14.00 0.42 -11.06
N LEU A 115 13.26 1.03 -10.13
CA LEU A 115 13.75 2.15 -9.31
C LEU A 115 14.95 1.77 -8.43
N ALA A 116 15.04 0.50 -8.00
CA ALA A 116 16.20 -0.04 -7.30
C ALA A 116 17.42 -0.34 -8.22
N GLY A 117 17.38 0.08 -9.48
CA GLY A 117 18.47 -0.12 -10.45
C GLY A 117 18.58 -1.54 -11.01
N ARG A 118 17.59 -2.41 -10.79
CA ARG A 118 17.61 -3.77 -11.34
C ARG A 118 17.16 -3.76 -12.80
N LYS A 119 17.77 -4.60 -13.63
CA LYS A 119 17.32 -4.79 -15.02
C LYS A 119 15.94 -5.45 -15.04
N VAL A 120 14.96 -4.76 -15.62
CA VAL A 120 13.62 -5.29 -15.90
C VAL A 120 13.31 -5.13 -17.38
N GLN A 121 12.45 -5.99 -17.92
CA GLN A 121 11.95 -5.80 -19.28
C GLN A 121 10.97 -4.61 -19.30
N LEU A 122 11.21 -3.60 -20.14
CA LEU A 122 10.36 -2.41 -20.30
C LEU A 122 9.04 -2.69 -21.06
N THR A 123 8.53 -3.90 -21.00
CA THR A 123 7.27 -4.32 -21.63
C THR A 123 6.06 -4.03 -20.72
N HIS A 124 4.83 -4.13 -21.25
CA HIS A 124 3.58 -4.05 -20.47
C HIS A 124 3.34 -2.71 -19.73
N GLY A 125 3.65 -1.57 -20.35
CA GLY A 125 3.26 -0.24 -19.86
C GLY A 125 4.27 0.45 -18.94
N LEU A 126 5.35 -0.21 -18.51
CA LEU A 126 6.38 0.43 -17.66
C LEU A 126 7.09 1.61 -18.36
N ALA A 127 7.13 1.63 -19.69
CA ALA A 127 7.69 2.75 -20.45
C ALA A 127 6.78 3.99 -20.48
N GLU A 128 5.53 3.83 -20.07
CA GLU A 128 4.46 4.85 -20.11
C GLU A 128 4.14 5.39 -18.70
N THR A 129 4.79 4.85 -17.66
CA THR A 129 4.69 5.27 -16.24
C THR A 129 5.70 6.35 -15.89
#